data_AF-A0A6J8ED05-F1
#
_entry.id   AF-A0A6J8ED05-F1
#
_cell.length_a   1.000
_cell.length_b   1.000
_cell.length_c   1.000
_cell.angle_alpha   90.00
_cell.angle_beta   90.00
_cell.angle_gamma   90.00
#
_symmetry.space_group_name_H-M   'P 1'
#
loop_
_entity.id
_entity.type
_entity.pdbx_description
1 polymer ?
#
loop_
_entity_poly.entity_id
_entity_poly.type
_entity_poly.pdbx_seq_one_letter_code
_entity_poly.pdbx_strand_id
1 'polypeptide(L)'
;MAESEMLKVLRKVGLLHVWEMFEKEKITPNIVSMLLKHELEYLGVTIPAHTCMMTLRMECIKYGNKKPVKMDDCDSKISDIGNLLQLLERTIYRRMAHFGLQKRDFSDIDDDNLDNILSGIVVDFPRCGERMLREILKGKGIKVQKWRLRDS
;
A
#
# COMPACT_ATOMS: atom_id res chain seq x y z
N MET A 1 -22.43 -0.94 19.33
CA MET A 1 -20.97 -0.76 19.23
C MET A 1 -20.37 -2.13 18.95
N ALA A 2 -19.88 -2.39 17.74
CA ALA A 2 -19.34 -3.71 17.41
C ALA A 2 -17.97 -3.88 18.08
N GLU A 3 -17.82 -4.90 18.92
CA GLU A 3 -16.54 -5.28 19.51
C GLU A 3 -15.58 -5.71 18.40
N SER A 4 -14.43 -5.04 18.28
CA SER A 4 -13.41 -5.36 17.26
C SER A 4 -12.98 -6.82 17.41
N GLU A 5 -12.94 -7.57 16.30
CA GLU A 5 -12.51 -8.98 16.28
C GLU A 5 -11.12 -9.16 16.89
N MET A 6 -10.23 -8.16 16.73
CA MET A 6 -8.91 -8.16 17.35
C MET A 6 -8.98 -8.03 18.89
N LEU A 7 -9.92 -7.26 19.43
CA LEU A 7 -10.12 -7.14 20.88
C LEU A 7 -10.55 -8.49 21.49
N LYS A 8 -11.40 -9.24 20.78
CA LYS A 8 -11.82 -10.60 21.18
C LYS A 8 -10.63 -11.55 21.21
N VAL A 9 -9.77 -11.50 20.19
CA VAL A 9 -8.54 -12.30 20.13
C VAL A 9 -7.61 -11.97 21.28
N LEU A 10 -7.31 -10.69 21.51
CA LEU A 10 -6.41 -10.28 22.59
C LEU A 10 -6.97 -10.63 23.98
N ARG A 11 -8.28 -10.48 24.19
CA ARG A 11 -8.94 -10.94 25.44
C ARG A 11 -8.72 -12.43 25.68
N LYS A 12 -8.85 -13.24 24.63
CA LYS A 12 -8.73 -14.70 24.72
C LYS A 12 -7.30 -15.17 24.92
N VAL A 13 -6.32 -14.43 24.38
CA VAL A 13 -4.89 -14.73 24.53
C VAL A 13 -4.31 -14.10 25.81
N GLY A 14 -5.08 -13.30 26.56
CA GLY A 14 -4.64 -12.64 27.78
C GLY A 14 -3.72 -11.44 27.52
N LEU A 15 -3.77 -10.86 26.31
CA LEU A 15 -2.94 -9.75 25.84
C LEU A 15 -3.75 -8.44 25.78
N LEU A 16 -4.64 -8.19 26.73
CA LEU A 16 -5.45 -6.96 26.72
C LEU A 16 -4.61 -5.70 26.90
N HIS A 17 -3.46 -5.79 27.56
CA HIS A 17 -2.57 -4.64 27.80
C HIS A 17 -1.96 -4.07 26.52
N VAL A 18 -1.84 -4.87 25.44
CA VAL A 18 -1.33 -4.38 24.15
C VAL A 18 -2.42 -3.81 23.25
N TRP A 19 -3.69 -3.85 23.67
CA TRP A 19 -4.81 -3.40 22.84
C TRP A 19 -4.63 -1.97 22.36
N GLU A 20 -4.20 -1.05 23.22
CA GLU A 20 -4.01 0.36 22.85
C GLU A 20 -2.99 0.51 21.71
N MET A 21 -1.91 -0.26 21.74
CA MET A 21 -0.90 -0.29 20.67
C MET A 21 -1.47 -0.92 19.40
N PHE A 22 -2.20 -2.02 19.50
CA PHE A 22 -2.84 -2.68 18.35
C PHE A 22 -3.92 -1.78 17.71
N GLU A 23 -4.67 -1.04 18.52
CA GLU A 23 -5.69 -0.09 18.06
C GLU A 23 -5.07 1.16 17.43
N LYS A 24 -3.97 1.66 17.99
CA LYS A 24 -3.18 2.76 17.44
C LYS A 24 -2.57 2.37 16.09
N GLU A 25 -1.92 1.21 16.03
CA GLU A 25 -1.26 0.67 14.83
C GLU A 25 -2.24 0.03 13.83
N LYS A 26 -3.53 -0.06 14.19
CA LYS A 26 -4.61 -0.68 13.42
C LYS A 26 -4.27 -2.11 12.99
N ILE A 27 -3.67 -2.87 13.89
CA ILE A 27 -3.32 -4.27 13.69
C ILE A 27 -4.59 -5.11 13.67
N THR A 28 -4.81 -5.82 12.57
CA THR A 28 -5.91 -6.79 12.42
C THR A 28 -5.37 -8.22 12.58
N PRO A 29 -6.21 -9.21 12.85
CA PRO A 29 -5.78 -10.61 12.96
C PRO A 29 -4.97 -11.10 11.76
N ASN A 30 -5.25 -10.59 10.55
CA ASN A 30 -4.51 -10.94 9.34
C ASN A 30 -3.10 -10.35 9.31
N ILE A 31 -2.91 -9.15 9.88
CA ILE A 31 -1.56 -8.55 9.97
C ILE A 31 -0.70 -9.35 10.94
N VAL A 32 -1.26 -9.85 12.04
CA VAL A 32 -0.52 -10.58 13.08
C VAL A 32 0.17 -11.84 12.53
N SER A 33 -0.39 -12.51 11.52
CA SER A 33 0.25 -13.66 10.89
C SER A 33 1.44 -13.28 9.98
N MET A 34 1.50 -12.03 9.52
CA MET A 34 2.57 -11.49 8.67
C MET A 34 3.67 -10.79 9.46
N LEU A 35 3.41 -10.40 10.72
CA LEU A 35 4.42 -9.74 11.56
C LEU A 35 5.50 -10.71 12.03
N LEU A 36 6.76 -10.26 11.94
CA LEU A 36 7.93 -10.95 12.46
C LEU A 36 7.99 -10.84 13.99
N LYS A 37 8.84 -11.67 14.61
CA LYS A 37 8.95 -11.75 16.07
C LYS A 37 9.24 -10.39 16.71
N HIS A 38 10.20 -9.66 16.16
CA HIS A 38 10.63 -8.36 16.67
C HIS A 38 9.55 -7.26 16.50
N GLU A 39 8.72 -7.34 15.46
CA GLU A 39 7.62 -6.40 15.26
C GLU A 39 6.51 -6.60 16.28
N LEU A 40 6.25 -7.85 16.67
CA LEU A 40 5.32 -8.17 17.76
C LEU A 40 5.85 -7.72 19.12
N GLU A 41 7.15 -7.89 19.37
CA GLU A 41 7.82 -7.36 20.57
C GLU A 41 7.71 -5.83 20.64
N TYR A 42 7.88 -5.13 19.51
CA TYR A 42 7.68 -3.68 19.40
C TYR A 42 6.25 -3.23 19.72
N LEU A 43 5.24 -4.08 19.42
CA LEU A 43 3.85 -3.83 19.77
C LEU A 43 3.54 -4.07 21.26
N GLY A 44 4.54 -4.36 22.09
CA GLY A 44 4.37 -4.62 23.52
C GLY A 44 3.97 -6.07 23.81
N VAL A 45 4.06 -6.98 22.83
CA VAL A 45 3.94 -8.42 23.05
C VAL A 45 5.25 -8.91 23.70
N THR A 46 5.50 -8.48 24.93
CA THR A 46 6.63 -8.90 25.76
C THR A 46 6.23 -10.12 26.56
N ILE A 47 6.51 -11.34 26.07
CA ILE A 47 6.32 -12.56 26.86
C ILE A 47 7.48 -13.55 26.63
N PRO A 48 8.01 -14.19 27.69
CA PRO A 48 8.87 -15.36 27.57
C PRO A 48 8.03 -16.56 27.16
N ALA A 49 8.45 -17.25 26.10
CA ALA A 49 7.98 -18.54 25.58
C ALA A 49 7.34 -18.51 24.19
N HIS A 50 7.84 -19.46 23.40
CA HIS A 50 7.47 -19.93 22.06
C HIS A 50 5.95 -20.18 21.88
N THR A 51 5.20 -20.28 22.97
CA THR A 51 3.77 -20.57 23.02
C THR A 51 2.90 -19.36 22.74
N CYS A 52 3.18 -18.18 23.29
CA CYS A 52 2.23 -17.06 23.16
C CYS A 52 2.10 -16.54 21.71
N MET A 53 3.21 -16.49 20.97
CA MET A 53 3.22 -16.06 19.58
C MET A 53 2.51 -17.06 18.66
N MET A 54 2.74 -18.36 18.86
CA MET A 54 2.03 -19.39 18.11
C MET A 54 0.55 -19.42 18.47
N THR A 55 0.18 -19.32 19.74
CA THR A 55 -1.22 -19.25 20.19
C THR A 55 -1.92 -18.03 19.62
N LEU A 56 -1.27 -16.86 19.64
CA LEU A 56 -1.81 -15.64 19.06
C LEU A 56 -2.07 -15.81 17.56
N ARG A 57 -1.10 -16.35 16.82
CA ARG A 57 -1.25 -16.62 15.38
C ARG A 57 -2.37 -17.63 15.10
N MET A 58 -2.42 -18.73 15.85
CA MET A 58 -3.47 -19.75 15.70
C MET A 58 -4.86 -19.21 16.01
N GLU A 59 -4.99 -18.31 16.98
CA GLU A 59 -6.26 -17.67 17.29
C GLU A 59 -6.64 -16.66 16.20
N CYS A 60 -5.69 -15.85 15.71
CA CYS A 60 -5.92 -14.93 14.60
C CYS A 60 -6.43 -15.62 13.32
N ILE A 61 -5.96 -16.84 13.02
CA ILE A 61 -6.42 -17.64 11.86
C ILE A 61 -7.93 -17.97 11.95
N LYS A 62 -8.46 -18.16 13.17
CA LYS A 62 -9.89 -18.46 13.38
C LYS A 62 -10.79 -17.25 13.07
N TYR A 63 -10.24 -16.04 13.19
CA TYR A 63 -10.94 -14.78 12.94
C TYR A 63 -10.65 -14.18 11.55
N GLY A 64 -9.59 -14.64 10.86
CA GLY A 64 -9.17 -14.15 9.54
C GLY A 64 -9.93 -14.71 8.33
N ASN A 65 -10.78 -15.73 8.50
CA ASN A 65 -11.44 -16.45 7.40
C ASN A 65 -12.81 -15.87 6.97
N LYS A 66 -12.94 -14.55 6.83
CA LYS A 66 -14.01 -14.01 5.97
C LYS A 66 -13.55 -14.11 4.52
N LYS A 67 -14.19 -15.03 3.78
CA LYS A 67 -13.96 -15.31 2.35
C LYS A 67 -13.93 -13.98 1.56
N PRO A 68 -12.92 -13.75 0.70
CA PRO A 68 -12.78 -12.49 -0.01
C PRO A 68 -14.01 -12.23 -0.88
N VAL A 69 -14.52 -11.00 -0.82
CA VAL A 69 -15.54 -10.50 -1.74
C VAL A 69 -14.86 -10.35 -3.11
N LYS A 70 -15.34 -11.10 -4.10
CA LYS A 70 -14.94 -10.89 -5.50
C LYS A 70 -15.55 -9.58 -5.97
N MET A 71 -14.75 -8.66 -6.52
CA MET A 71 -15.26 -7.57 -7.32
C MET A 71 -14.24 -7.13 -8.36
N ASP A 72 -14.77 -6.94 -9.56
CA ASP A 72 -14.08 -6.79 -10.82
C ASP A 72 -13.37 -5.44 -10.99
N ASP A 73 -12.22 -5.53 -11.65
CA ASP A 73 -11.76 -4.71 -12.77
C ASP A 73 -10.34 -4.14 -12.57
N CYS A 74 -9.53 -4.44 -13.59
CA CYS A 74 -8.09 -4.42 -13.57
C CYS A 74 -7.53 -3.01 -13.64
N ASP A 75 -6.76 -2.64 -12.62
CA ASP A 75 -5.61 -1.77 -12.72
C ASP A 75 -4.85 -1.99 -11.43
N SER A 76 -3.61 -2.48 -11.48
CA SER A 76 -2.81 -2.84 -10.30
C SER A 76 -2.70 -1.63 -9.36
N LYS A 77 -3.59 -1.54 -8.38
CA LYS A 77 -3.82 -0.37 -7.54
C LYS A 77 -3.88 -0.88 -6.11
N ILE A 78 -3.46 -0.03 -5.20
CA ILE A 78 -3.53 -0.13 -3.73
C ILE A 78 -4.72 -0.96 -3.19
N SER A 79 -5.85 -0.95 -3.88
CA SER A 79 -7.02 -1.82 -3.72
C SER A 79 -6.69 -3.31 -3.63
N ASP A 80 -5.82 -3.86 -4.49
CA ASP A 80 -5.40 -5.26 -4.47
C ASP A 80 -4.61 -5.58 -3.20
N ILE A 81 -3.72 -4.66 -2.80
CA ILE A 81 -3.00 -4.75 -1.53
C ILE A 81 -3.99 -4.66 -0.36
N GLY A 82 -5.01 -3.80 -0.48
CA GLY A 82 -6.11 -3.69 0.48
C GLY A 82 -6.88 -4.99 0.63
N ASN A 83 -7.23 -5.63 -0.48
CA ASN A 83 -7.95 -6.88 -0.50
C ASN A 83 -7.11 -8.04 0.02
N LEU A 84 -5.85 -8.13 -0.41
CA LEU A 84 -4.89 -9.14 0.02
C LEU A 84 -4.62 -9.08 1.52
N LEU A 85 -4.42 -7.87 2.06
CA LEU A 85 -4.09 -7.65 3.46
C LEU A 85 -5.33 -7.39 4.34
N GLN A 86 -6.53 -7.38 3.75
CA GLN A 86 -7.81 -6.94 4.35
C GLN A 86 -7.69 -5.60 5.09
N LEU A 87 -7.02 -4.64 4.45
CA LEU A 87 -6.84 -3.28 4.92
C LEU A 87 -7.66 -2.31 4.09
N LEU A 88 -8.21 -1.28 4.73
CA LEU A 88 -8.73 -0.15 3.97
C LEU A 88 -7.57 0.55 3.27
N GLU A 89 -7.80 0.98 2.03
CA GLU A 89 -6.80 1.72 1.25
C GLU A 89 -6.23 2.91 2.01
N ARG A 90 -7.04 3.61 2.81
CA ARG A 90 -6.59 4.71 3.68
C ARG A 90 -5.44 4.31 4.62
N THR A 91 -5.44 3.09 5.12
CA THR A 91 -4.40 2.57 6.02
C THR A 91 -3.12 2.29 5.23
N ILE A 92 -3.26 1.81 4.00
CA ILE A 92 -2.13 1.57 3.09
C ILE A 92 -1.51 2.89 2.67
N TYR A 93 -2.30 3.87 2.23
CA TYR A 93 -1.81 5.21 1.89
C TYR A 93 -1.10 5.89 3.06
N ARG A 94 -1.64 5.77 4.28
CA ARG A 94 -1.00 6.31 5.50
C ARG A 94 0.37 5.67 5.75
N ARG A 95 0.49 4.35 5.61
CA ARG A 95 1.77 3.65 5.78
C ARG A 95 2.74 3.99 4.66
N MET A 96 2.28 4.06 3.42
CA MET A 96 3.11 4.49 2.30
C MET A 96 3.70 5.87 2.55
N ALA A 97 2.88 6.84 2.99
CA ALA A 97 3.36 8.17 3.36
C ALA A 97 4.41 8.14 4.49
N HIS A 98 4.19 7.31 5.53
CA HIS A 98 5.16 7.13 6.62
C HIS A 98 6.51 6.60 6.14
N PHE A 99 6.52 5.72 5.15
CA PHE A 99 7.74 5.16 4.55
C PHE A 99 8.25 5.95 3.33
N GLY A 100 7.71 7.14 3.06
CA GLY A 100 8.09 7.97 1.91
C GLY A 100 7.71 7.35 0.56
N LEU A 101 6.91 6.29 0.54
CA LEU A 101 6.42 5.64 -0.66
C LEU A 101 5.28 6.46 -1.25
N GLN A 102 5.38 6.72 -2.54
CA GLN A 102 4.35 7.43 -3.29
C GLN A 102 3.89 6.56 -4.45
N LYS A 103 2.61 6.63 -4.78
CA LYS A 103 2.09 6.08 -6.03
C LYS A 103 2.58 6.97 -7.19
N ARG A 104 3.85 6.83 -7.55
CA ARG A 104 4.42 7.53 -8.71
C ARG A 104 4.18 6.67 -9.93
N ASP A 105 3.29 7.14 -10.80
CA ASP A 105 3.15 6.57 -12.14
C ASP A 105 4.00 7.31 -13.18
N PHE A 106 4.90 8.20 -12.76
CA PHE A 106 5.72 9.01 -13.67
C PHE A 106 7.11 8.40 -13.82
N SER A 107 7.61 8.43 -15.05
CA SER A 107 8.97 8.00 -15.38
C SER A 107 9.99 8.94 -14.73
N ASP A 108 11.09 8.37 -14.25
CA ASP A 108 12.22 9.13 -13.73
C ASP A 108 13.08 9.61 -14.92
N ILE A 109 12.61 10.71 -15.53
CA ILE A 109 13.30 11.39 -16.64
C ILE A 109 13.63 12.81 -16.21
N ASP A 110 14.85 13.27 -16.49
CA ASP A 110 15.28 14.66 -16.27
C ASP A 110 14.69 15.62 -17.31
N ASP A 111 14.74 16.92 -17.04
CA ASP A 111 14.14 17.95 -17.92
C ASP A 111 14.91 18.08 -19.24
N ASP A 112 16.24 18.02 -19.23
CA ASP A 112 17.07 18.13 -20.43
C ASP A 112 16.80 16.98 -21.43
N ASN A 113 16.67 15.76 -20.93
CA ASN A 113 16.36 14.57 -21.72
C ASN A 113 14.90 14.59 -22.19
N LEU A 114 13.98 15.14 -21.41
CA LEU A 114 12.61 15.38 -21.84
C LEU A 114 12.59 16.37 -23.01
N ASP A 115 13.29 17.50 -22.93
CA ASP A 115 13.38 18.52 -23.98
C ASP A 115 14.01 17.97 -25.27
N ASN A 116 15.03 17.13 -25.15
CA ASN A 116 15.64 16.45 -26.29
C ASN A 116 14.66 15.51 -27.00
N ILE A 117 13.82 14.79 -26.24
CA ILE A 117 12.79 13.91 -26.82
C ILE A 117 11.67 14.74 -27.45
N LEU A 118 11.25 15.82 -26.78
CA LEU A 118 10.20 16.72 -27.25
C LEU A 118 10.61 17.44 -28.53
N SER A 119 11.83 17.97 -28.59
CA SER A 119 12.36 18.63 -29.78
C SER A 119 12.40 17.67 -30.99
N GLY A 120 12.80 16.42 -30.80
CA GLY A 120 12.72 15.39 -31.84
C GLY A 120 11.27 15.16 -32.33
N ILE A 121 10.30 15.07 -31.41
CA ILE A 121 8.89 14.87 -31.77
C ILE A 121 8.30 16.10 -32.48
N VAL A 122 8.68 17.30 -32.10
CA VAL A 122 8.21 18.54 -32.73
C VAL A 122 8.76 18.69 -34.14
N VAL A 123 10.00 18.25 -34.40
CA VAL A 123 10.57 18.17 -35.75
C VAL A 123 9.78 17.20 -36.62
N ASP A 124 9.43 16.03 -36.10
CA ASP A 124 8.64 15.03 -36.83
C ASP A 124 7.16 15.45 -37.00
N PHE A 125 6.63 16.20 -36.04
CA PHE A 125 5.21 16.59 -35.97
C PHE A 125 5.03 18.08 -35.58
N PRO A 126 5.24 19.04 -36.50
CA PRO A 126 5.24 20.48 -36.20
C PRO A 126 3.88 21.08 -35.81
N ARG A 127 2.78 20.32 -35.94
CA ARG A 127 1.42 20.72 -35.48
C ARG A 127 0.91 19.85 -34.33
N CYS A 128 1.81 19.14 -33.64
CA CYS A 128 1.45 18.24 -32.54
C CYS A 128 0.99 19.04 -31.32
N GLY A 129 -0.26 18.85 -30.91
CA GLY A 129 -0.77 19.40 -29.65
C GLY A 129 -0.44 18.52 -28.44
N GLU A 130 -0.55 19.07 -27.23
CA GLU A 130 -0.24 18.41 -25.94
C GLU A 130 -0.83 16.99 -25.83
N ARG A 131 -2.04 16.77 -26.36
CA ARG A 131 -2.72 15.46 -26.33
C ARG A 131 -1.99 14.40 -27.17
N MET A 132 -1.58 14.75 -28.38
CA MET A 132 -0.89 13.82 -29.27
C MET A 132 0.54 13.57 -28.78
N LEU A 133 1.19 14.62 -28.28
CA LEU A 133 2.52 14.53 -27.66
C LEU A 133 2.52 13.56 -26.47
N ARG A 134 1.50 13.63 -25.62
CA ARG A 134 1.30 12.72 -24.49
C ARG A 134 1.12 11.26 -24.92
N GLU A 135 0.37 11.01 -26.00
CA GLU A 135 0.19 9.65 -26.52
C GLU A 135 1.48 9.09 -27.13
N ILE A 136 2.26 9.92 -27.83
CA ILE A 136 3.57 9.52 -28.37
C ILE A 136 4.53 9.16 -27.24
N LEU A 137 4.60 10.00 -26.19
CA LEU A 137 5.42 9.72 -25.01
C LEU A 137 4.98 8.45 -24.28
N LYS A 138 3.67 8.24 -24.15
CA LYS A 138 3.10 7.00 -23.59
C LYS A 138 3.47 5.78 -24.43
N GLY A 139 3.45 5.90 -25.77
CA GLY A 139 3.94 4.85 -26.68
C GLY A 139 5.43 4.54 -26.52
N LYS A 140 6.24 5.53 -26.11
CA LYS A 140 7.65 5.37 -25.73
C LYS A 140 7.86 4.91 -24.28
N GLY A 141 6.79 4.61 -23.54
CA GLY A 141 6.86 4.20 -22.13
C GLY A 141 7.19 5.35 -21.16
N ILE A 142 7.11 6.59 -21.62
CA ILE A 142 7.43 7.78 -20.84
C ILE A 142 6.14 8.43 -20.35
N LYS A 143 5.98 8.52 -19.03
CA LYS A 143 4.85 9.18 -18.39
C LYS A 143 5.37 10.37 -17.59
N VAL A 144 5.04 11.59 -18.02
CA VAL A 144 5.51 12.84 -17.41
C VAL A 144 4.38 13.68 -16.86
N GLN A 145 4.70 14.52 -15.88
CA GLN A 145 3.75 15.45 -15.27
C GLN A 145 3.27 16.47 -16.30
N LYS A 146 2.00 16.90 -16.19
CA LYS A 146 1.40 17.84 -17.15
C LYS A 146 2.10 19.20 -17.20
N TRP A 147 2.64 19.66 -16.08
CA TRP A 147 3.34 20.94 -16.03
C TRP A 147 4.70 20.89 -16.75
N ARG A 148 5.43 19.77 -16.67
CA ARG A 148 6.71 19.59 -17.40
C ARG A 148 6.55 19.70 -18.91
N LEU A 149 5.45 19.17 -19.45
CA LEU A 149 5.12 19.30 -20.88
C LEU A 149 4.80 20.74 -21.34
N ARG A 150 4.67 21.70 -20.42
CA ARG A 150 4.34 23.10 -20.74
C ARG A 150 5.52 24.04 -20.55
N ASP A 151 6.45 23.69 -19.67
CA ASP A 151 7.67 24.46 -19.42
C ASP A 151 8.80 24.07 -20.38
N SER A 152 8.73 22.87 -20.97
CA SER A 152 9.53 22.38 -22.11
C SER A 152 9.00 22.86 -23.46
#